data_AF-A0A3S4G600-F1
#
_entry.id   AF-A0A3S4G600-F1
#
_cell.length_a   1.000
_cell.length_b   1.000
_cell.length_c   1.000
_cell.angle_alpha   90.00
_cell.angle_beta   90.00
_cell.angle_gamma   90.00
#
_symmetry.space_group_name_H-M   'P 1'
#
loop_
_entity.id
_entity.type
_entity.pdbx_description
1 polymer ?
#
loop_
_entity_poly.entity_id
_entity_poly.type
_entity_poly.pdbx_seq_one_letter_code
_entity_poly.pdbx_strand_id
1 'polypeptide(L)'
;MRYTVALTGGIGSGKSTVADAFADLGITVIDADIIARQMVEPGQPALNAIAEHFGSELIASDGTLRRRRCVSVFFRIRKKKPGLTLCFTP
;
A
#
# COMPACT_ATOMS: atom_id res chain seq x y z
N MET A 1 -9.07 15.20 20.35
CA MET A 1 -7.82 14.45 20.16
C MET A 1 -8.12 12.98 20.27
N ARG A 2 -7.64 12.13 19.34
CA ARG A 2 -7.80 10.67 19.41
C ARG A 2 -6.48 10.05 19.87
N TYR A 3 -6.57 9.02 20.70
CA TYR A 3 -5.41 8.23 21.12
C TYR A 3 -5.11 7.19 20.04
N THR A 4 -3.88 7.18 19.52
CA THR A 4 -3.49 6.31 18.41
C THR A 4 -2.51 5.26 18.89
N VAL A 5 -2.80 3.99 18.64
CA VAL A 5 -1.93 2.85 18.95
C VAL A 5 -1.51 2.19 17.65
N ALA A 6 -0.19 2.05 17.45
CA ALA A 6 0.36 1.39 16.28
C ALA A 6 0.56 -0.10 16.55
N LEU A 7 -0.14 -0.96 15.80
CA LEU A 7 0.03 -2.41 15.84
C LEU A 7 1.06 -2.85 14.79
N THR A 8 2.18 -3.42 15.23
CA THR A 8 3.26 -3.89 14.34
C THR A 8 3.65 -5.34 14.66
N GLY A 9 4.35 -6.00 13.74
CA GLY A 9 4.70 -7.41 13.88
C GLY A 9 5.15 -8.06 12.56
N GLY A 10 5.93 -9.13 12.64
CA GLY A 10 6.48 -9.85 11.49
C GLY A 10 5.44 -10.57 10.62
N ILE A 11 5.86 -11.12 9.48
CA ILE A 11 5.00 -11.94 8.62
C ILE A 11 4.52 -13.17 9.43
N GLY A 12 3.22 -13.45 9.41
CA GLY A 12 2.63 -14.58 10.16
C GLY A 12 2.40 -14.34 11.66
N SER A 13 2.67 -13.14 12.18
CA SER A 13 2.54 -12.84 13.62
C SER A 13 1.10 -12.65 14.13
N GLY A 14 0.09 -12.93 13.31
CA GLY A 14 -1.32 -12.79 13.72
C GLY A 14 -1.83 -11.35 13.93
N LYS A 15 -1.15 -10.32 13.36
CA LYS A 15 -1.60 -8.91 13.48
C LYS A 15 -3.07 -8.71 13.11
N SER A 16 -3.51 -9.33 12.02
CA SER A 16 -4.90 -9.23 11.57
C SER A 16 -5.85 -9.77 12.64
N THR A 17 -5.54 -10.91 13.26
CA THR A 17 -6.35 -11.47 14.35
C THR A 17 -6.44 -10.55 15.57
N VAL A 18 -5.34 -9.89 15.93
CA VAL A 18 -5.32 -8.91 17.03
C VAL A 18 -6.10 -7.66 16.65
N ALA A 19 -5.97 -7.19 15.41
CA ALA A 19 -6.73 -6.06 14.89
C ALA A 19 -8.24 -6.35 14.90
N ASP A 20 -8.66 -7.54 14.46
CA ASP A 20 -10.06 -7.99 14.49
C ASP A 20 -10.59 -8.02 15.92
N ALA A 21 -9.81 -8.54 16.88
CA ALA A 21 -10.19 -8.51 18.30
C ALA A 21 -10.36 -7.09 18.85
N PHE A 22 -9.57 -6.12 18.41
CA PHE A 22 -9.77 -4.71 18.76
C PHE A 22 -11.03 -4.12 18.11
N ALA A 23 -11.32 -4.51 16.86
CA ALA A 23 -12.54 -4.10 16.17
C ALA A 23 -13.80 -4.61 16.88
N ASP A 24 -13.78 -5.86 17.37
CA ASP A 24 -14.88 -6.46 18.13
C ASP A 24 -15.16 -5.73 19.46
N LEU A 25 -14.14 -5.09 20.03
CA LEU A 25 -14.26 -4.23 21.22
C LEU A 25 -14.77 -2.81 20.89
N GLY A 26 -15.12 -2.54 19.63
CA GLY A 26 -15.61 -1.24 19.15
C GLY A 26 -14.49 -0.24 18.87
N ILE A 27 -13.22 -0.67 18.82
CA ILE A 27 -12.10 0.21 18.49
C ILE A 27 -12.00 0.34 16.98
N THR A 28 -11.91 1.57 16.48
CA THR A 28 -11.67 1.82 15.06
C THR A 28 -10.27 1.38 14.67
N VAL A 29 -10.18 0.33 13.86
CA VAL A 29 -8.93 -0.15 13.29
C VAL A 29 -8.66 0.58 11.97
N ILE A 30 -7.45 1.12 11.83
CA ILE A 30 -6.98 1.75 10.60
C ILE A 30 -5.90 0.87 10.00
N ASP A 31 -6.22 0.17 8.91
CA ASP A 31 -5.27 -0.70 8.21
C ASP A 31 -4.55 0.10 7.10
N ALA A 32 -3.24 0.27 7.29
CA ALA A 32 -2.37 0.96 6.34
C ALA A 32 -2.30 0.23 4.99
N ASP A 33 -2.38 -1.10 4.95
CA ASP A 33 -2.37 -1.87 3.71
C ASP A 33 -3.65 -1.62 2.91
N ILE A 34 -4.80 -1.47 3.58
CA ILE A 34 -6.07 -1.12 2.92
C ILE A 34 -6.00 0.30 2.36
N ILE A 35 -5.52 1.27 3.13
CA ILE A 35 -5.38 2.66 2.68
C ILE A 35 -4.45 2.74 1.48
N ALA A 36 -3.29 2.08 1.53
CA ALA A 36 -2.34 2.06 0.42
C ALA A 36 -2.96 1.45 -0.85
N ARG A 37 -3.85 0.47 -0.71
CA ARG A 37 -4.59 -0.11 -1.84
C ARG A 37 -5.60 0.86 -2.43
N GLN A 38 -6.32 1.60 -1.59
CA GLN A 38 -7.31 2.59 -2.00
C GLN A 38 -6.65 3.79 -2.69
N MET A 39 -5.48 4.21 -2.24
CA MET A 39 -4.73 5.31 -2.87
C MET A 39 -4.33 5.04 -4.32
N VAL A 40 -4.27 3.78 -4.74
CA VAL A 40 -3.88 3.40 -6.12
C VAL A 40 -5.06 2.83 -6.93
N GLU A 41 -6.29 3.08 -6.50
CA GLU A 41 -7.48 2.73 -7.28
C GLU A 41 -7.62 3.59 -8.55
N PRO A 42 -8.32 3.10 -9.58
CA PRO A 42 -8.58 3.87 -10.79
C PRO A 42 -9.14 5.26 -10.49
N GLY A 43 -8.55 6.30 -11.08
CA GLY A 43 -8.95 7.69 -10.87
C GLY A 43 -8.26 8.40 -9.70
N GLN A 44 -7.45 7.70 -8.90
CA GLN A 44 -6.64 8.33 -7.85
C GLN A 44 -5.37 8.98 -8.41
N PRO A 45 -4.94 10.12 -7.86
CA PRO A 45 -3.74 10.84 -8.32
C PRO A 45 -2.46 10.00 -8.15
N ALA A 46 -2.40 9.17 -7.11
CA ALA A 46 -1.26 8.29 -6.87
C ALA A 46 -1.12 7.20 -7.95
N LEU A 47 -2.23 6.73 -8.55
CA LEU A 47 -2.16 5.81 -9.68
C LEU A 47 -1.56 6.47 -10.92
N ASN A 48 -1.96 7.72 -11.19
CA ASN A 48 -1.43 8.51 -12.31
C ASN A 48 0.07 8.79 -12.13
N ALA A 49 0.50 9.17 -10.92
CA ALA A 49 1.91 9.37 -10.61
C ALA A 49 2.75 8.09 -10.83
N ILE A 50 2.20 6.92 -10.48
CA ILE A 50 2.86 5.63 -10.78
C ILE A 50 2.96 5.42 -12.29
N ALA A 51 1.89 5.68 -13.04
CA ALA A 51 1.86 5.51 -14.50
C ALA A 51 2.85 6.45 -15.20
N GLU A 52 2.99 7.69 -14.73
CA GLU A 52 3.96 8.67 -15.25
C GLU A 52 5.41 8.25 -14.92
N HIS A 53 5.67 7.78 -13.70
CA HIS A 53 7.03 7.52 -13.25
C HIS A 53 7.58 6.16 -13.71
N PHE A 54 6.73 5.13 -13.74
CA PHE A 54 7.13 3.76 -14.09
C PHE A 54 6.63 3.31 -15.47
N GLY A 55 5.80 4.11 -16.13
CA GLY A 55 5.19 3.79 -17.40
C GLY A 55 3.83 3.09 -17.27
N SER A 56 3.04 3.22 -18.34
CA SER A 56 1.70 2.62 -18.46
C SER A 56 1.69 1.09 -18.45
N GLU A 57 2.86 0.44 -18.51
CA GLU A 57 2.99 -1.03 -18.40
C GLU A 57 2.52 -1.60 -17.04
N LEU A 58 2.47 -0.75 -16.01
CA LEU A 58 1.95 -1.08 -14.69
C LEU A 58 0.43 -0.96 -14.58
N ILE A 59 -0.24 -0.36 -15.55
CA ILE A 59 -1.69 -0.21 -15.57
C ILE A 59 -2.28 -1.34 -16.43
N ALA A 60 -3.28 -2.04 -15.89
CA ALA A 60 -4.03 -3.04 -16.63
C ALA A 60 -5.03 -2.35 -17.58
N SER A 61 -5.55 -3.11 -18.53
CA SER A 61 -6.51 -2.59 -19.52
C SER A 61 -7.83 -2.10 -18.91
N ASP A 62 -8.14 -2.54 -17.69
CA ASP A 62 -9.27 -2.10 -16.87
C ASP A 62 -8.99 -0.83 -16.05
N GLY A 63 -7.80 -0.24 -16.20
CA GLY A 63 -7.37 0.95 -15.45
C GLY A 63 -6.85 0.65 -14.06
N THR A 64 -6.73 -0.62 -13.65
CA THR A 64 -6.23 -1.00 -12.32
C THR A 64 -4.71 -1.15 -12.27
N LEU A 65 -4.10 -0.98 -11.10
CA LEU A 65 -2.67 -1.21 -10.92
C LEU A 65 -2.33 -2.72 -10.95
N ARG A 66 -1.42 -3.13 -11.82
CA ARG A 66 -0.83 -4.49 -11.86
C ARG A 66 0.14 -4.70 -10.70
N ARG A 67 -0.40 -4.93 -9.49
CA ARG A 67 0.38 -5.05 -8.24
C ARG A 67 1.56 -6.01 -8.33
N ARG A 68 1.37 -7.22 -8.87
CA ARG A 68 2.47 -8.21 -9.03
C ARG A 68 3.62 -7.65 -9.86
N ARG A 69 3.30 -6.91 -10.92
CA ARG A 69 4.28 -6.30 -11.81
C ARG A 69 4.91 -5.07 -11.17
N CYS A 70 4.13 -4.26 -10.45
CA CYS A 70 4.61 -3.13 -9.67
C CYS A 70 5.66 -3.57 -8.63
N VAL A 71 5.41 -4.65 -7.88
CA VAL A 71 6.37 -5.21 -6.92
C VAL A 71 7.66 -5.67 -7.64
N SER A 72 7.53 -6.35 -8.78
CA SER A 72 8.68 -6.81 -9.57
C SER A 72 9.52 -5.64 -10.10
N VAL A 73 8.87 -4.61 -10.66
CA VAL A 73 9.53 -3.39 -11.16
C VAL A 73 10.19 -2.62 -10.03
N PHE A 74 9.50 -2.45 -8.90
CA PHE A 74 10.04 -1.79 -7.72
C PHE A 74 11.26 -2.53 -7.16
N PHE A 75 11.21 -3.86 -7.07
CA PHE A 75 12.35 -4.66 -6.62
C PHE A 75 13.54 -4.57 -7.58
N ARG A 76 13.28 -4.58 -8.89
CA ARG A 76 14.30 -4.38 -9.94
C ARG A 76 14.95 -3.00 -9.84
N ILE A 77 14.18 -1.95 -9.57
CA ILE A 77 14.68 -0.58 -9.43
C ILE A 77 15.42 -0.41 -8.10
N ARG A 78 14.95 -0.98 -6.98
CA ARG A 78 15.69 -0.97 -5.70
C ARG A 78 17.07 -1.58 -5.82
N LYS A 79 17.25 -2.65 -6.61
CA LYS A 79 18.58 -3.20 -6.90
C LYS A 79 19.48 -2.24 -7.68
N LYS A 80 18.90 -1.38 -8.51
CA LYS A 80 19.64 -0.41 -9.35
C LYS A 80 19.87 0.93 -8.64
N LYS A 81 19.00 1.31 -7.69
CA LYS A 81 19.09 2.51 -6.85
C LYS A 81 18.60 2.18 -5.42
N PRO A 82 19.49 1.87 -4.48
CA PRO A 82 19.12 1.68 -3.08
C PRO A 82 18.72 3.04 -2.49
N GLY A 83 17.42 3.24 -2.25
CA GLY A 83 16.89 4.50 -1.72
C GLY A 83 15.51 4.90 -2.26
N LEU A 84 15.02 4.21 -3.30
CA LEU A 84 13.64 4.43 -3.77
C LEU A 84 12.66 3.84 -2.75
N THR A 85 12.04 4.72 -1.97
CA THR A 85 10.81 4.44 -1.22
C THR A 85 9.71 5.16 -1.96
N LEU A 86 8.72 4.44 -2.47
CA LEU A 86 7.51 5.08 -3.00
C LEU A 86 6.71 5.58 -1.80
N CYS A 87 7.07 6.77 -1.31
CA CYS A 87 6.28 7.46 -0.32
C CYS A 87 5.09 8.07 -1.04
N PHE A 88 3.91 7.50 -0.81
CA PHE A 88 2.64 8.19 -1.05
C PHE A 88 2.45 9.24 0.06
N THR A 89 3.34 10.22 0.12
CA THR A 89 3.15 11.40 0.96
C THR A 89 2.30 12.40 0.19
N PRO A 90 1.28 13.01 0.82
CA PRO A 90 0.53 14.09 0.22
C PRO A 90 1.41 15.31 -0.09
#